data_AF-A0A166L1A6-F1
#
_entry.id   AF-A0A166L1A6-F1
#
_cell.length_a   1.000
_cell.length_b   1.000
_cell.length_c   1.000
_cell.angle_alpha   90.00
_cell.angle_beta   90.00
_cell.angle_gamma   90.00
#
_symmetry.space_group_name_H-M   'P 1'
#
loop_
_entity.id
_entity.type
_entity.pdbx_description
1 polymer ?
#
loop_
_entity_poly.entity_id
_entity_poly.type
_entity_poly.pdbx_seq_one_letter_code
_entity_poly.pdbx_strand_id
1 'polypeptide(L)'
;MAFLFIANDVETTPALRMDASSAINSVLNLLSDDRQESHQIEALVAREIWAYASAQAPPCQRSVVKTFGLANRPSVRICRRVAYHLLLETPPSTQPDEYLALPPLQPIIALVSRTHAGPFGITPKTDYYDLEARADVLNKMLIGMSEYVALESSKSSLLSSTEAMENKALTPLQRLTGALQSLSYNIADTRAAHLDRSSAKSWIQMVQLRVHYQREGLLSALSGGRRKGPRKITDMLSAAPSSSKGASAVVSREASAGPSGSGGVNGA
;
A
#
# COMPACT_ATOMS: atom_id res chain seq x y z
N MET A 1 -19.40 6.45 -20.58
CA MET A 1 -19.49 5.01 -20.23
C MET A 1 -19.06 4.07 -21.34
N ALA A 2 -19.42 4.28 -22.63
CA ALA A 2 -19.07 3.36 -23.72
C ALA A 2 -17.57 2.98 -23.80
N PHE A 3 -16.66 3.97 -23.75
CA PHE A 3 -15.21 3.69 -23.74
C PHE A 3 -14.73 2.86 -22.53
N LEU A 4 -15.42 2.96 -21.40
CA LEU A 4 -15.09 2.18 -20.21
C LEU A 4 -15.45 0.70 -20.42
N PHE A 5 -16.56 0.41 -21.11
CA PHE A 5 -16.91 -0.96 -21.48
C PHE A 5 -15.90 -1.53 -22.49
N ILE A 6 -15.56 -0.77 -23.53
CA ILE A 6 -14.54 -1.18 -24.51
C ILE A 6 -13.20 -1.45 -23.80
N ALA A 7 -12.78 -0.59 -22.86
CA ALA A 7 -11.52 -0.77 -22.14
C ALA A 7 -11.51 -1.98 -21.20
N ASN A 8 -12.68 -2.45 -20.75
CA ASN A 8 -12.82 -3.54 -19.77
C ASN A 8 -13.28 -4.87 -20.39
N ASP A 9 -13.63 -4.87 -21.66
CA ASP A 9 -13.99 -6.08 -22.39
C ASP A 9 -12.76 -6.96 -22.64
N VAL A 10 -12.93 -8.26 -22.39
CA VAL A 10 -11.87 -9.27 -22.51
C VAL A 10 -11.55 -9.55 -23.98
N GLU A 11 -12.54 -9.42 -24.86
CA GLU A 11 -12.39 -9.65 -26.30
C GLU A 11 -11.75 -8.45 -27.02
N THR A 12 -11.74 -7.29 -26.38
CA THR A 12 -11.16 -6.07 -26.97
C THR A 12 -9.63 -6.16 -27.06
N THR A 13 -9.10 -5.84 -28.24
CA THR A 13 -7.66 -5.90 -28.51
C THR A 13 -6.87 -4.93 -27.59
N PRO A 14 -5.60 -5.24 -27.26
CA PRO A 14 -4.78 -4.36 -26.42
C PRO A 14 -4.65 -2.93 -26.98
N ALA A 15 -4.53 -2.79 -28.31
CA ALA A 15 -4.47 -1.49 -28.98
C ALA A 15 -5.75 -0.67 -28.74
N LEU A 16 -6.93 -1.28 -28.96
CA LEU A 16 -8.20 -0.58 -28.77
C LEU A 16 -8.46 -0.25 -27.28
N ARG A 17 -7.99 -1.07 -26.33
CA ARG A 17 -8.03 -0.74 -24.90
C ARG A 17 -7.16 0.46 -24.55
N MET A 18 -5.97 0.56 -25.16
CA MET A 18 -5.09 1.73 -25.00
C MET A 18 -5.74 2.99 -25.59
N ASP A 19 -6.32 2.90 -26.78
CA ASP A 19 -7.01 4.01 -27.43
C ASP A 19 -8.23 4.47 -26.62
N ALA A 20 -9.04 3.53 -26.11
CA ALA A 20 -10.17 3.83 -25.24
C ALA A 20 -9.72 4.52 -23.94
N SER A 21 -8.65 4.02 -23.32
CA SER A 21 -8.07 4.65 -22.11
C SER A 21 -7.52 6.05 -22.42
N SER A 22 -6.87 6.23 -23.57
CA SER A 22 -6.37 7.53 -24.04
C SER A 22 -7.51 8.52 -24.31
N ALA A 23 -8.60 8.07 -24.93
CA ALA A 23 -9.80 8.87 -25.16
C ALA A 23 -10.43 9.31 -23.84
N ILE A 24 -10.56 8.40 -22.86
CA ILE A 24 -11.06 8.74 -21.51
C ILE A 24 -10.17 9.82 -20.87
N ASN A 25 -8.84 9.64 -20.88
CA ASN A 25 -7.93 10.63 -20.32
C ASN A 25 -8.02 11.98 -21.04
N SER A 26 -8.19 11.98 -22.36
CA SER A 26 -8.33 13.21 -23.16
C SER A 26 -9.59 13.98 -22.80
N VAL A 27 -10.72 13.29 -22.63
CA VAL A 27 -11.99 13.90 -22.17
C VAL A 27 -11.84 14.45 -20.75
N LEU A 28 -11.25 13.68 -19.84
CA LEU A 28 -11.03 14.14 -18.46
C LEU A 28 -10.06 15.32 -18.39
N ASN A 29 -9.13 15.46 -19.33
CA ASN A 29 -8.21 16.58 -19.40
C ASN A 29 -8.88 17.91 -19.79
N LEU A 30 -10.10 17.87 -20.32
CA LEU A 30 -10.90 19.07 -20.60
C LEU A 30 -11.53 19.65 -19.32
N LEU A 31 -11.59 18.87 -18.24
CA LEU A 31 -12.07 19.32 -16.94
C LEU A 31 -10.97 20.18 -16.30
N SER A 32 -11.23 21.47 -16.18
CA SER A 32 -10.26 22.44 -15.64
C SER A 32 -10.14 22.30 -14.13
N ASP A 33 -8.91 22.38 -13.61
CA ASP A 33 -8.65 22.29 -12.17
C ASP A 33 -9.23 23.48 -11.36
N ASP A 34 -9.52 24.62 -11.99
CA ASP A 34 -9.90 25.86 -11.30
C ASP A 34 -11.42 26.11 -11.26
N ARG A 35 -12.24 25.24 -11.84
CA ARG A 35 -13.69 25.46 -11.98
C ARG A 35 -14.47 24.53 -11.05
N GLN A 36 -15.28 25.13 -10.17
CA GLN A 36 -16.19 24.38 -9.29
C GLN A 36 -17.13 23.44 -10.07
N GLU A 37 -17.61 23.87 -11.23
CA GLU A 37 -18.43 23.04 -12.13
C GLU A 37 -17.68 21.80 -12.62
N SER A 38 -16.38 21.91 -12.93
CA SER A 38 -15.57 20.77 -13.34
C SER A 38 -15.46 19.74 -12.22
N HIS A 39 -15.32 20.17 -10.97
CA HIS A 39 -15.29 19.26 -9.82
C HIS A 39 -16.63 18.58 -9.55
N GLN A 40 -17.76 19.26 -9.77
CA GLN A 40 -19.09 18.64 -9.72
C GLN A 40 -19.23 17.55 -10.79
N ILE A 41 -18.79 17.82 -12.02
CA ILE A 41 -18.81 16.83 -13.11
C ILE A 41 -17.92 15.64 -12.75
N GLU A 42 -16.71 15.86 -12.24
CA GLU A 42 -15.83 14.78 -11.79
C GLU A 42 -16.48 13.91 -10.70
N ALA A 43 -17.13 14.52 -9.70
CA ALA A 43 -17.80 13.82 -8.62
C ALA A 43 -18.96 12.96 -9.14
N LEU A 44 -19.76 13.48 -10.08
CA LEU A 44 -20.82 12.72 -10.76
C LEU A 44 -20.24 11.56 -11.57
N VAL A 45 -19.17 11.79 -12.34
CA VAL A 45 -18.48 10.75 -13.11
C VAL A 45 -17.96 9.66 -12.18
N ALA A 46 -17.29 10.02 -11.07
CA ALA A 46 -16.81 9.07 -10.08
C ALA A 46 -17.96 8.24 -9.46
N ARG A 47 -19.13 8.84 -9.22
CA ARG A 47 -20.32 8.14 -8.72
C ARG A 47 -20.88 7.14 -9.72
N GLU A 48 -21.00 7.52 -10.98
CA GLU A 48 -21.49 6.62 -12.04
C GLU A 48 -20.54 5.45 -12.28
N ILE A 49 -19.22 5.72 -12.29
CA ILE A 49 -18.21 4.65 -12.42
C ILE A 49 -18.27 3.72 -11.21
N TRP A 50 -18.38 4.27 -9.99
CA TRP A 50 -18.51 3.47 -8.79
C TRP A 50 -19.77 2.60 -8.83
N ALA A 51 -20.93 3.16 -9.22
CA ALA A 51 -22.19 2.42 -9.27
C ALA A 51 -22.11 1.22 -10.23
N TYR A 52 -21.45 1.41 -11.37
CA TYR A 52 -21.16 0.32 -12.29
C TYR A 52 -20.19 -0.70 -11.70
N ALA A 53 -19.05 -0.25 -11.17
CA ALA A 53 -17.98 -1.12 -10.68
C ALA A 53 -18.39 -1.91 -9.42
N SER A 54 -19.17 -1.31 -8.52
CA SER A 54 -19.61 -1.95 -7.26
C SER A 54 -20.51 -3.16 -7.49
N ALA A 55 -21.18 -3.24 -8.64
CA ALA A 55 -21.99 -4.38 -9.04
C ALA A 55 -21.16 -5.55 -9.60
N GLN A 56 -19.85 -5.36 -9.80
CA GLN A 56 -18.96 -6.34 -10.41
C GLN A 56 -18.13 -7.10 -9.35
N ALA A 57 -17.60 -8.26 -9.74
CA ALA A 57 -16.64 -9.00 -8.92
C ALA A 57 -15.30 -8.23 -8.75
N PRO A 58 -14.51 -8.49 -7.67
CA PRO A 58 -13.28 -7.75 -7.39
C PRO A 58 -12.25 -7.69 -8.55
N PRO A 59 -12.05 -8.76 -9.36
CA PRO A 59 -11.14 -8.69 -10.49
C PRO A 59 -11.60 -7.71 -11.58
N CYS A 60 -12.92 -7.63 -11.81
CA CYS A 60 -13.52 -6.66 -12.74
C CYS A 60 -13.45 -5.24 -12.18
N GLN A 61 -13.69 -5.06 -10.87
CA GLN A 61 -13.48 -3.78 -10.18
C GLN A 61 -12.05 -3.26 -10.39
N ARG A 62 -11.04 -4.14 -10.21
CA ARG A 62 -9.64 -3.84 -10.48
C ARG A 62 -9.43 -3.37 -11.92
N SER A 63 -10.00 -4.06 -12.91
CA SER A 63 -9.88 -3.67 -14.32
C SER A 63 -10.45 -2.28 -14.58
N VAL A 64 -11.62 -1.96 -14.01
CA VAL A 64 -12.25 -0.64 -14.17
C VAL A 64 -11.35 0.47 -13.62
N VAL A 65 -10.81 0.27 -12.41
CA VAL A 65 -9.91 1.26 -11.79
C VAL A 65 -8.59 1.39 -12.55
N LYS A 66 -8.12 0.32 -13.21
CA LYS A 66 -6.91 0.34 -14.05
C LYS A 66 -7.07 1.14 -15.34
N THR A 67 -8.28 1.30 -15.87
CA THR A 67 -8.54 2.06 -17.10
C THR A 67 -8.11 3.53 -17.00
N PHE A 68 -8.14 4.11 -15.80
CA PHE A 68 -7.78 5.51 -15.58
C PHE A 68 -6.26 5.69 -15.73
N GLY A 69 -5.86 6.44 -16.75
CA GLY A 69 -4.47 6.84 -16.92
C GLY A 69 -4.12 7.90 -15.90
N LEU A 70 -3.05 7.68 -15.15
CA LEU A 70 -2.60 8.57 -14.08
C LEU A 70 -1.86 9.81 -14.62
N ALA A 71 -2.20 10.23 -15.84
CA ALA A 71 -1.51 11.28 -16.59
C ALA A 71 -2.00 12.69 -16.22
N ASN A 72 -3.26 12.82 -15.78
CA ASN A 72 -3.84 14.10 -15.39
C ASN A 72 -4.48 14.04 -14.00
N ARG A 73 -4.63 15.21 -13.38
CA ARG A 73 -5.16 15.35 -12.02
C ARG A 73 -6.62 14.92 -11.88
N PRO A 74 -7.55 15.27 -12.78
CA PRO A 74 -8.93 14.78 -12.70
C PRO A 74 -9.02 13.26 -12.70
N SER A 75 -8.30 12.57 -13.60
CA SER A 75 -8.27 11.11 -13.66
C SER A 75 -7.71 10.50 -12.37
N VAL A 76 -6.65 11.08 -11.80
CA VAL A 76 -6.11 10.64 -10.50
C VAL A 76 -7.14 10.82 -9.39
N ARG A 77 -7.84 11.96 -9.30
CA ARG A 77 -8.87 12.20 -8.28
C ARG A 77 -10.03 11.21 -8.40
N ILE A 78 -10.56 11.02 -9.61
CA ILE A 78 -11.65 10.08 -9.90
C ILE A 78 -11.21 8.65 -9.52
N CYS A 79 -10.08 8.20 -10.04
CA CYS A 79 -9.54 6.86 -9.77
C CYS A 79 -9.36 6.61 -8.27
N ARG A 80 -8.74 7.56 -7.55
CA ARG A 80 -8.55 7.50 -6.10
C ARG A 80 -9.88 7.42 -5.35
N ARG A 81 -10.87 8.24 -5.73
CA ARG A 81 -12.19 8.27 -5.09
C ARG A 81 -12.99 7.01 -5.34
N VAL A 82 -13.06 6.55 -6.59
CA VAL A 82 -13.71 5.29 -6.94
C VAL A 82 -13.08 4.12 -6.17
N ALA A 83 -11.74 4.03 -6.16
CA ALA A 83 -11.03 2.97 -5.46
C ALA A 83 -11.31 2.97 -3.94
N TYR A 84 -11.31 4.14 -3.31
CA TYR A 84 -11.66 4.28 -1.89
C TYR A 84 -13.07 3.76 -1.58
N HIS A 85 -14.05 4.18 -2.37
CA HIS A 85 -15.45 3.84 -2.20
C HIS A 85 -15.79 2.40 -2.59
N LEU A 86 -15.01 1.79 -3.49
CA LEU A 86 -15.10 0.35 -3.78
C LEU A 86 -14.61 -0.49 -2.59
N LEU A 87 -13.52 -0.10 -1.92
CA LEU A 87 -12.99 -0.83 -0.77
C LEU A 87 -13.92 -0.78 0.45
N LEU A 88 -14.63 0.35 0.62
CA LEU A 88 -15.59 0.54 1.71
C LEU A 88 -17.02 0.14 1.34
N GLU A 89 -17.28 -0.23 0.09
CA GLU A 89 -18.61 -0.61 -0.41
C GLU A 89 -19.66 0.49 -0.13
N THR A 90 -19.27 1.76 -0.28
CA THR A 90 -20.14 2.93 -0.06
C THR A 90 -20.07 3.89 -1.24
N PRO A 91 -21.18 4.57 -1.61
CA PRO A 91 -21.16 5.51 -2.74
C PRO A 91 -20.29 6.74 -2.47
N PRO A 92 -19.61 7.30 -3.48
CA PRO A 92 -18.94 8.57 -3.35
C PRO A 92 -19.92 9.72 -3.17
N SER A 93 -19.53 10.71 -2.37
CA SER A 93 -20.27 11.95 -2.22
C SER A 93 -20.30 12.75 -3.52
N THR A 94 -21.40 13.45 -3.74
CA THR A 94 -21.57 14.38 -4.87
C THR A 94 -21.18 15.82 -4.51
N GLN A 95 -20.90 16.07 -3.23
CA GLN A 95 -20.51 17.41 -2.76
C GLN A 95 -19.05 17.70 -3.17
N PRO A 96 -18.78 18.82 -3.87
CA PRO A 96 -17.44 19.14 -4.37
C PRO A 96 -16.38 19.20 -3.28
N ASP A 97 -16.68 19.81 -2.14
CA ASP A 97 -15.72 19.99 -1.04
C ASP A 97 -15.30 18.63 -0.45
N GLU A 98 -16.28 17.74 -0.27
CA GLU A 98 -16.02 16.40 0.20
C GLU A 98 -15.27 15.57 -0.85
N TYR A 99 -15.57 15.73 -2.13
CA TYR A 99 -14.90 15.05 -3.24
C TYR A 99 -13.42 15.47 -3.38
N LEU A 100 -13.13 16.77 -3.28
CA LEU A 100 -11.80 17.35 -3.41
C LEU A 100 -10.88 17.03 -2.24
N ALA A 101 -11.45 16.82 -1.05
CA ALA A 101 -10.67 16.40 0.12
C ALA A 101 -9.88 15.10 -0.18
N LEU A 102 -8.85 14.84 0.62
CA LEU A 102 -8.21 13.52 0.59
C LEU A 102 -9.11 12.48 1.27
N PRO A 103 -9.28 11.29 0.68
CA PRO A 103 -9.97 10.21 1.36
C PRO A 103 -9.34 9.90 2.73
N PRO A 104 -10.12 9.80 3.81
CA PRO A 104 -9.54 9.54 5.13
C PRO A 104 -8.99 8.12 5.18
N LEU A 105 -7.76 7.96 5.67
CA LEU A 105 -7.10 6.66 5.75
C LEU A 105 -7.63 5.78 6.88
N GLN A 106 -8.27 6.36 7.90
CA GLN A 106 -8.66 5.64 9.11
C GLN A 106 -9.63 4.46 8.85
N PRO A 107 -10.68 4.59 8.01
CA PRO A 107 -11.54 3.46 7.64
C PRO A 107 -10.79 2.34 6.93
N ILE A 108 -9.79 2.69 6.12
CA ILE A 108 -9.01 1.73 5.33
C ILE A 108 -8.01 0.99 6.21
N ILE A 109 -7.38 1.68 7.16
CA ILE A 109 -6.55 1.06 8.20
C ILE A 109 -7.40 0.06 8.99
N ALA A 110 -8.60 0.47 9.44
CA ALA A 110 -9.50 -0.42 10.16
C ALA A 110 -9.93 -1.64 9.31
N LEU A 111 -10.12 -1.46 8.01
CA LEU A 111 -10.46 -2.53 7.06
C LEU A 111 -9.31 -3.54 6.91
N VAL A 112 -8.09 -3.06 6.70
CA VAL A 112 -6.88 -3.91 6.50
C VAL A 112 -6.44 -4.58 7.80
N SER A 113 -6.63 -3.93 8.95
CA SER A 113 -6.27 -4.50 10.26
C SER A 113 -7.18 -5.65 10.71
N ARG A 114 -8.37 -5.84 10.10
CA ARG A 114 -9.28 -6.95 10.41
C ARG A 114 -8.84 -8.21 9.67
N THR A 115 -7.76 -8.82 10.13
CA THR A 115 -7.14 -9.98 9.47
C THR A 115 -8.03 -11.22 9.37
N HIS A 116 -9.11 -11.29 10.17
CA HIS A 116 -10.04 -12.42 10.21
C HIS A 116 -11.45 -12.09 9.69
N ALA A 117 -11.71 -10.85 9.25
CA ALA A 117 -13.04 -10.44 8.83
C ALA A 117 -13.02 -9.34 7.77
N GLY A 118 -14.03 -9.34 6.90
CA GLY A 118 -14.18 -8.34 5.86
C GLY A 118 -13.35 -8.61 4.60
N PRO A 119 -13.23 -7.62 3.70
CA PRO A 119 -12.66 -7.78 2.36
C PRO A 119 -11.19 -8.23 2.30
N PHE A 120 -10.42 -7.97 3.36
CA PHE A 120 -9.02 -8.40 3.50
C PHE A 120 -8.85 -9.55 4.51
N GLY A 121 -9.94 -10.14 4.98
CA GLY A 121 -9.90 -11.25 5.92
C GLY A 121 -9.32 -12.53 5.30
N ILE A 122 -8.36 -13.13 5.98
CA ILE A 122 -7.77 -14.41 5.61
C ILE A 122 -8.47 -15.51 6.40
N THR A 123 -9.19 -16.36 5.67
CA THR A 123 -9.95 -17.51 6.14
C THR A 123 -9.57 -18.74 5.31
N PRO A 124 -9.91 -19.97 5.73
CA PRO A 124 -9.65 -21.17 4.93
C PRO A 124 -10.33 -21.17 3.55
N LYS A 125 -11.37 -20.33 3.36
CA LYS A 125 -12.13 -20.19 2.11
C LYS A 125 -11.77 -18.93 1.32
N THR A 126 -10.70 -18.22 1.71
CA THR A 126 -10.32 -16.97 1.04
C THR A 126 -9.92 -17.23 -0.40
N ASP A 127 -10.55 -16.49 -1.31
CA ASP A 127 -10.10 -16.37 -2.69
C ASP A 127 -8.94 -15.38 -2.75
N TYR A 128 -7.74 -15.89 -3.03
CA TYR A 128 -6.53 -15.08 -3.09
C TYR A 128 -6.47 -14.23 -4.38
N TYR A 129 -7.21 -14.58 -5.42
CA TYR A 129 -7.33 -13.76 -6.63
C TYR A 129 -8.14 -12.49 -6.35
N ASP A 130 -9.22 -12.62 -5.57
CA ASP A 130 -10.00 -11.47 -5.08
C ASP A 130 -9.17 -10.60 -4.12
N LEU A 131 -8.41 -11.22 -3.21
CA LEU A 131 -7.54 -10.49 -2.28
C LEU A 131 -6.47 -9.70 -3.04
N GLU A 132 -5.83 -10.30 -4.04
CA GLU A 132 -4.91 -9.62 -4.95
C GLU A 132 -5.59 -8.44 -5.65
N ALA A 133 -6.81 -8.66 -6.17
CA ALA A 133 -7.54 -7.62 -6.87
C ALA A 133 -7.83 -6.41 -5.97
N ARG A 134 -8.26 -6.65 -4.73
CA ARG A 134 -8.50 -5.61 -3.73
C ARG A 134 -7.23 -4.90 -3.29
N ALA A 135 -6.11 -5.63 -3.17
CA ALA A 135 -4.81 -5.02 -2.88
C ALA A 135 -4.37 -4.05 -3.98
N ASP A 136 -4.64 -4.36 -5.25
CA ASP A 136 -4.37 -3.46 -6.36
C ASP A 136 -5.34 -2.27 -6.41
N VAL A 137 -6.61 -2.44 -6.05
CA VAL A 137 -7.54 -1.30 -5.86
C VAL A 137 -7.03 -0.38 -4.74
N LEU A 138 -6.54 -0.93 -3.62
CA LEU A 138 -5.89 -0.15 -2.56
C LEU A 138 -4.64 0.57 -3.06
N ASN A 139 -3.82 -0.09 -3.87
CA ASN A 139 -2.67 0.49 -4.53
C ASN A 139 -3.04 1.73 -5.37
N LYS A 140 -4.21 1.70 -6.04
CA LYS A 140 -4.76 2.83 -6.81
C LYS A 140 -5.35 3.93 -5.93
N MET A 141 -6.04 3.58 -4.84
CA MET A 141 -6.52 4.58 -3.87
C MET A 141 -5.37 5.42 -3.32
N LEU A 142 -4.23 4.79 -3.05
CA LEU A 142 -3.05 5.45 -2.46
C LEU A 142 -2.20 6.23 -3.49
N ILE A 143 -2.74 6.56 -4.66
CA ILE A 143 -2.09 7.46 -5.60
C ILE A 143 -2.13 8.90 -5.05
N GLY A 144 -1.08 9.67 -5.28
CA GLY A 144 -0.94 11.02 -4.72
C GLY A 144 -0.39 11.05 -3.30
N MET A 145 0.50 10.10 -2.95
CA MET A 145 1.14 10.01 -1.62
C MET A 145 1.75 11.33 -1.11
N SER A 146 2.21 12.21 -2.01
CA SER A 146 2.71 13.55 -1.67
C SER A 146 1.70 14.37 -0.87
N GLU A 147 0.42 14.30 -1.21
CA GLU A 147 -0.65 15.05 -0.54
C GLU A 147 -0.89 14.51 0.88
N TYR A 148 -0.88 13.18 1.06
CA TYR A 148 -0.98 12.57 2.39
C TYR A 148 0.22 12.90 3.28
N VAL A 149 1.44 12.88 2.73
CA VAL A 149 2.65 13.20 3.49
C VAL A 149 2.69 14.67 3.88
N ALA A 150 2.26 15.58 3.00
CA ALA A 150 2.13 17.00 3.32
C ALA A 150 1.10 17.24 4.45
N LEU A 151 0.02 16.46 4.49
CA LEU A 151 -0.95 16.50 5.58
C LEU A 151 -0.36 15.97 6.90
N GLU A 152 0.46 14.91 6.87
CA GLU A 152 1.17 14.40 8.06
C GLU A 152 2.20 15.42 8.59
N SER A 153 2.99 16.05 7.72
CA SER A 153 4.01 17.04 8.13
C SER A 153 3.37 18.29 8.74
N SER A 154 2.26 18.77 8.16
CA SER A 154 1.53 19.94 8.65
C SER A 154 0.91 19.70 10.03
N LYS A 155 0.49 18.47 10.35
CA LYS A 155 -0.02 18.12 11.68
C LYS A 155 1.10 17.96 12.70
N SER A 156 2.25 17.45 12.28
CA SER A 156 3.41 17.24 13.17
C SER A 156 4.03 18.55 13.64
N SER A 157 4.03 19.61 12.82
CA SER A 157 4.57 20.92 13.22
C SER A 157 3.75 21.59 14.32
N LEU A 158 2.42 21.39 14.33
CA LEU A 158 1.51 21.99 15.30
C LEU A 158 1.60 21.35 16.70
N LEU A 159 2.06 20.10 16.80
CA LEU A 159 2.12 19.33 18.05
C LEU A 159 3.51 19.39 18.73
N SER A 160 4.44 20.18 18.20
CA SER A 160 5.85 20.20 18.63
C SER A 160 6.12 20.95 19.95
N SER A 161 5.09 21.41 20.68
CA SER A 161 5.30 22.39 21.75
C SER A 161 5.65 21.80 23.13
N THR A 162 5.16 20.62 23.55
CA THR A 162 5.41 20.19 24.95
C THR A 162 5.27 18.69 25.27
N GLU A 163 4.70 17.84 24.40
CA GLU A 163 4.36 16.44 24.75
C GLU A 163 5.03 15.37 23.84
N ALA A 164 5.94 15.78 22.95
CA ALA A 164 6.41 14.95 21.83
C ALA A 164 7.41 13.83 22.19
N MET A 165 7.86 13.69 23.44
CA MET A 165 8.90 12.71 23.79
C MET A 165 8.40 11.34 24.22
N GLU A 166 7.15 11.17 24.67
CA GLU A 166 6.78 9.93 25.36
C GLU A 166 5.89 8.98 24.55
N ASN A 167 5.16 9.46 23.54
CA ASN A 167 4.41 8.59 22.63
C ASN A 167 4.38 9.18 21.23
N LYS A 168 5.33 8.79 20.38
CA LYS A 168 5.28 9.14 18.95
C LYS A 168 4.11 8.39 18.31
N ALA A 169 2.91 8.97 18.42
CA ALA A 169 1.70 8.41 17.87
C ALA A 169 1.93 8.07 16.40
N LEU A 170 1.71 6.79 16.06
CA LEU A 170 1.97 6.29 14.71
C LEU A 170 1.10 7.08 13.73
N THR A 171 1.75 7.75 12.79
CA THR A 171 1.07 8.48 11.71
C THR A 171 0.15 7.54 10.93
N PRO A 172 -0.97 8.04 10.35
CA PRO A 172 -1.91 7.20 9.62
C PRO A 172 -1.26 6.32 8.53
N LEU A 173 -0.32 6.85 7.74
CA LEU A 173 0.39 6.06 6.73
C LEU A 173 1.25 4.96 7.36
N GLN A 174 1.91 5.25 8.48
CA GLN A 174 2.71 4.25 9.20
C GLN A 174 1.84 3.13 9.79
N ARG A 175 0.66 3.47 10.31
CA ARG A 175 -0.34 2.47 10.75
C ARG A 175 -0.83 1.61 9.59
N LEU A 176 -1.06 2.21 8.42
CA LEU A 176 -1.42 1.48 7.21
C LEU A 176 -0.30 0.51 6.76
N THR A 177 0.95 0.95 6.77
CA THR A 177 2.11 0.10 6.46
C THR A 177 2.20 -1.08 7.44
N GLY A 178 2.03 -0.84 8.74
CA GLY A 178 2.00 -1.90 9.75
C GLY A 178 0.84 -2.89 9.56
N ALA A 179 -0.35 -2.39 9.18
CA ALA A 179 -1.51 -3.23 8.88
C ALA A 179 -1.27 -4.12 7.64
N LEU A 180 -0.70 -3.57 6.56
CA LEU A 180 -0.35 -4.33 5.36
C LEU A 180 0.73 -5.39 5.64
N GLN A 181 1.72 -5.04 6.47
CA GLN A 181 2.76 -5.95 6.89
C GLN A 181 2.16 -7.15 7.65
N SER A 182 1.31 -6.87 8.65
CA SER A 182 0.59 -7.91 9.40
C SER A 182 -0.27 -8.79 8.49
N LEU A 183 -1.01 -8.18 7.55
CA LEU A 183 -1.81 -8.92 6.57
C LEU A 183 -0.93 -9.88 5.73
N SER A 184 0.23 -9.42 5.24
CA SER A 184 1.13 -10.26 4.45
C SER A 184 1.74 -11.42 5.24
N TYR A 185 1.96 -11.25 6.55
CA TYR A 185 2.47 -12.31 7.42
C TYR A 185 1.44 -13.40 7.68
N ASN A 186 0.16 -13.05 7.73
CA ASN A 186 -0.92 -14.00 7.92
C ASN A 186 -1.17 -14.89 6.69
N ILE A 187 -0.66 -14.52 5.50
CA ILE A 187 -0.68 -15.39 4.33
C ILE A 187 0.44 -16.42 4.46
N ALA A 188 0.05 -17.61 4.93
CA ALA A 188 0.92 -18.79 4.97
C ALA A 188 1.21 -19.26 3.55
N ASP A 189 2.43 -19.00 3.09
CA ASP A 189 2.95 -19.45 1.81
C ASP A 189 3.87 -20.65 2.04
N THR A 190 3.29 -21.85 1.95
CA THR A 190 4.03 -23.11 2.02
C THR A 190 4.36 -23.56 0.60
N ARG A 191 5.48 -23.04 0.06
CA ARG A 191 6.22 -23.46 -1.15
C ARG A 191 5.40 -24.08 -2.30
N ALA A 192 5.41 -23.44 -3.46
CA ALA A 192 5.08 -23.93 -4.82
C ALA A 192 3.68 -24.54 -5.07
N ALA A 193 2.95 -25.00 -4.05
CA ALA A 193 1.61 -25.59 -4.21
C ALA A 193 0.48 -24.53 -4.29
N HIS A 194 0.76 -23.28 -3.89
CA HIS A 194 -0.25 -22.21 -3.80
C HIS A 194 0.25 -20.91 -4.47
N LEU A 195 0.34 -20.93 -5.81
CA LEU A 195 0.80 -19.79 -6.61
C LEU A 195 -0.03 -18.52 -6.38
N ASP A 196 -1.33 -18.69 -6.21
CA ASP A 196 -2.31 -17.64 -5.89
C ASP A 196 -1.98 -16.92 -4.58
N ARG A 197 -1.65 -17.67 -3.52
CA ARG A 197 -1.25 -17.12 -2.22
C ARG A 197 0.05 -16.34 -2.32
N SER A 198 1.05 -16.89 -3.00
CA SER A 198 2.33 -16.21 -3.24
C SER A 198 2.12 -14.90 -4.02
N SER A 199 1.26 -14.92 -5.05
CA SER A 199 0.93 -13.74 -5.85
C SER A 199 0.27 -12.65 -5.00
N ALA A 200 -0.81 -12.98 -4.28
CA ALA A 200 -1.51 -12.03 -3.43
C ALA A 200 -0.60 -11.43 -2.34
N LYS A 201 0.23 -12.28 -1.70
CA LYS A 201 1.22 -11.84 -0.70
C LYS A 201 2.24 -10.88 -1.29
N SER A 202 2.80 -11.20 -2.46
CA SER A 202 3.76 -10.34 -3.16
C SER A 202 3.14 -8.98 -3.50
N TRP A 203 1.90 -8.97 -4.00
CA TRP A 203 1.18 -7.72 -4.27
C TRP A 203 0.98 -6.87 -3.02
N ILE A 204 0.53 -7.44 -1.90
CA ILE A 204 0.36 -6.72 -0.63
C ILE A 204 1.71 -6.15 -0.15
N GLN A 205 2.78 -6.94 -0.20
CA GLN A 205 4.13 -6.50 0.16
C GLN A 205 4.62 -5.37 -0.75
N MET A 206 4.33 -5.44 -2.04
CA MET A 206 4.69 -4.38 -2.98
C MET A 206 3.95 -3.07 -2.65
N VAL A 207 2.66 -3.12 -2.31
CA VAL A 207 1.91 -1.93 -1.85
C VAL A 207 2.52 -1.38 -0.56
N GLN A 208 2.83 -2.25 0.42
CA GLN A 208 3.46 -1.87 1.68
C GLN A 208 4.80 -1.14 1.44
N LEU A 209 5.70 -1.74 0.67
CA LEU A 209 7.02 -1.19 0.38
C LEU A 209 6.93 0.13 -0.39
N ARG A 210 6.02 0.23 -1.37
CA ARG A 210 5.79 1.47 -2.10
C ARG A 210 5.37 2.60 -1.17
N VAL A 211 4.38 2.36 -0.30
CA VAL A 211 3.91 3.35 0.68
C VAL A 211 5.05 3.78 1.61
N HIS A 212 5.81 2.81 2.13
CA HIS A 212 6.95 3.05 3.02
C HIS A 212 7.99 3.97 2.36
N TYR A 213 8.53 3.57 1.21
CA TYR A 213 9.61 4.30 0.56
C TYR A 213 9.16 5.65 0.00
N GLN A 214 7.95 5.75 -0.54
CA GLN A 214 7.42 7.05 -0.99
C GLN A 214 7.28 8.01 0.19
N ARG A 215 6.76 7.53 1.32
CA ARG A 215 6.65 8.34 2.54
C ARG A 215 8.02 8.80 3.05
N GLU A 216 8.97 7.89 3.21
CA GLU A 216 10.32 8.25 3.70
C GLU A 216 11.05 9.22 2.77
N GLY A 217 10.97 8.99 1.45
CA GLY A 217 11.57 9.87 0.45
C GLY A 217 10.97 11.27 0.49
N LEU A 218 9.64 11.38 0.60
CA LEU A 218 8.93 12.66 0.67
C LEU A 218 9.21 13.39 2.00
N LEU A 219 9.22 12.70 3.14
CA LEU A 219 9.58 13.30 4.42
C LEU A 219 11.01 13.83 4.42
N SER A 220 11.95 13.08 3.85
CA SER A 220 13.35 13.49 3.72
C SER A 220 13.51 14.73 2.83
N ALA A 221 12.68 14.83 1.77
CA ALA A 221 12.64 16.00 0.90
C ALA A 221 12.05 17.23 1.61
N LEU A 222 10.97 17.04 2.38
CA LEU A 222 10.28 18.12 3.11
C LEU A 222 11.07 18.65 4.31
N SER A 223 11.83 17.81 5.01
CA SER A 223 12.66 18.23 6.15
C SER A 223 13.90 19.04 5.74
N GLY A 224 13.94 19.56 4.51
CA GLY A 224 15.01 20.42 4.01
C GLY A 224 16.37 19.71 3.98
N GLY A 225 16.38 18.41 3.72
CA GLY A 225 17.57 17.57 3.81
C GLY A 225 18.78 18.23 3.17
N ARG A 226 19.68 18.76 4.02
CA ARG A 226 21.13 18.72 3.79
C ARG A 226 21.41 17.30 3.34
N ARG A 227 21.48 17.07 2.03
CA ARG A 227 21.97 15.81 1.50
C ARG A 227 23.32 15.63 2.20
N LYS A 228 23.43 14.63 3.10
CA LYS A 228 24.72 13.95 3.24
C LYS A 228 25.07 13.62 1.79
N GLY A 229 26.08 14.31 1.25
CA GLY A 229 26.43 14.21 -0.17
C GLY A 229 26.57 12.74 -0.58
N PRO A 230 26.57 12.44 -1.89
CA PRO A 230 26.75 11.07 -2.37
C PRO A 230 27.89 10.43 -1.58
N ARG A 231 27.57 9.41 -0.77
CA ARG A 231 28.60 8.67 -0.03
C ARG A 231 29.51 8.12 -1.11
N LYS A 232 30.77 8.57 -1.14
CA LYS A 232 31.72 8.03 -2.10
C LYS A 232 31.84 6.55 -1.80
N ILE A 233 31.96 5.70 -2.83
CA ILE A 233 32.16 4.25 -2.67
C ILE A 233 33.36 3.96 -1.76
N THR A 234 34.33 4.87 -1.72
CA THR A 234 35.49 4.85 -0.80
C THR A 234 35.11 4.86 0.67
N ASP A 235 34.02 5.53 1.06
CA ASP A 235 33.55 5.60 2.45
C ASP A 235 32.84 4.32 2.89
N MET A 236 32.39 3.50 1.94
CA MET A 236 31.79 2.19 2.23
C MET A 236 32.83 1.08 2.37
N LEU A 237 33.98 1.24 1.71
CA LEU A 237 35.08 0.27 1.76
C LEU A 237 36.04 0.52 2.94
N SER A 238 36.06 1.72 3.51
CA SER A 238 36.91 2.05 4.67
C SER A 238 36.30 1.66 6.02
N ALA A 239 35.03 1.26 6.06
CA ALA A 239 34.33 0.80 7.27
C ALA A 239 34.51 -0.71 7.55
N ALA A 240 35.65 -1.28 7.14
CA ALA A 240 36.02 -2.63 7.55
C ALA A 240 36.54 -2.59 9.00
N PRO A 241 36.09 -3.50 9.89
CA PRO A 241 36.55 -3.54 11.27
C PRO A 241 38.05 -3.87 11.28
N SER A 242 38.86 -2.96 11.81
CA SER A 242 40.27 -3.22 12.13
C SER A 242 40.33 -4.26 13.25
N SER A 243 40.47 -5.53 12.86
CA SER A 243 40.83 -6.61 13.77
C SER A 243 42.28 -6.43 14.24
N SER A 244 42.50 -5.62 15.28
CA SER A 244 43.78 -5.60 15.98
C SER A 244 43.84 -6.73 17.00
N LYS A 245 44.56 -7.77 16.60
CA LYS A 245 45.33 -8.74 17.39
C LYS A 245 45.50 -8.40 18.88
N GLY A 246 45.08 -9.33 19.73
CA GLY A 246 45.59 -9.53 21.08
C GLY A 246 45.66 -11.04 21.37
N ALA A 247 46.81 -11.64 21.10
CA ALA A 247 47.11 -13.03 21.43
C ALA A 247 47.78 -13.11 22.81
N SER A 248 47.32 -14.01 23.69
CA SER A 248 48.20 -14.67 24.65
C SER A 248 47.61 -15.97 25.15
N ALA A 249 48.48 -16.98 25.19
CA ALA A 249 48.24 -18.38 25.44
C ALA A 249 48.35 -18.74 26.93
N VAL A 250 47.55 -19.71 27.39
CA VAL A 250 47.83 -20.67 28.50
C VAL A 250 46.86 -21.85 28.24
N VAL A 251 47.29 -23.01 27.73
CA VAL A 251 48.00 -24.15 28.36
C VAL A 251 47.16 -24.89 29.43
N SER A 252 47.12 -26.22 29.29
CA SER A 252 46.68 -27.28 30.24
C SER A 252 45.18 -27.62 30.27
N ARG A 253 44.73 -28.87 30.41
CA ARG A 253 45.26 -30.25 30.36
C ARG A 253 44.08 -31.15 30.78
N GLU A 254 43.97 -32.37 30.22
CA GLU A 254 43.32 -33.57 30.84
C GLU A 254 41.83 -33.46 31.24
N ALA A 255 41.01 -34.50 31.31
CA ALA A 255 40.93 -35.88 30.86
C ALA A 255 39.48 -36.33 31.22
N SER A 256 39.16 -37.61 30.98
CA SER A 256 38.15 -38.38 31.71
C SER A 256 36.70 -38.37 31.23
N ALA A 257 36.41 -39.37 30.38
CA ALA A 257 35.49 -40.47 30.66
C ALA A 257 34.11 -40.19 31.26
N GLY A 258 33.09 -40.68 30.55
CA GLY A 258 32.16 -41.62 31.17
C GLY A 258 30.67 -41.26 31.13
N PRO A 259 29.78 -42.26 31.24
CA PRO A 259 28.59 -42.36 30.40
C PRO A 259 27.26 -42.37 31.20
N SER A 260 26.16 -42.43 30.43
CA SER A 260 24.90 -43.16 30.73
C SER A 260 24.12 -42.80 32.01
N GLY A 261 22.85 -42.41 31.81
CA GLY A 261 21.84 -42.34 32.87
C GLY A 261 20.44 -42.50 32.30
N SER A 262 19.98 -43.74 32.28
CA SER A 262 18.60 -44.18 32.04
C SER A 262 17.76 -44.15 33.32
N GLY A 263 16.44 -43.99 33.18
CA GLY A 263 15.42 -44.27 34.20
C GLY A 263 14.50 -43.06 34.40
N GLY A 264 13.18 -43.11 34.30
CA GLY A 264 12.23 -44.21 34.35
C GLY A 264 11.10 -43.86 35.33
N VAL A 265 9.90 -44.41 35.07
CA VAL A 265 8.85 -44.75 36.06
C VAL A 265 7.70 -43.76 36.35
N ASN A 266 6.53 -44.17 35.83
CA ASN A 266 5.16 -44.27 36.38
C ASN A 266 4.41 -43.11 37.06
N GLY A 267 3.12 -43.03 36.71
CA GLY A 267 2.07 -42.52 37.59
C GLY A 267 0.67 -42.60 36.97
N ALA A 268 -0.04 -43.69 37.31
CA ALA A 268 -1.49 -43.95 37.34
C ALA A 268 -2.41 -43.43 36.22
#